data_AF-A0A3S0N256-F1
#
_entry.id   AF-A0A3S0N256-F1
#
_cell.length_a   1.000
_cell.length_b   1.000
_cell.length_c   1.000
_cell.angle_alpha   90.00
_cell.angle_beta   90.00
_cell.angle_gamma   90.00
#
_symmetry.space_group_name_H-M   'P 1'
#
loop_
_entity.id
_entity.type
_entity.pdbx_description
1 polymer ?
#
loop_
_entity_poly.entity_id
_entity_poly.type
_entity_poly.pdbx_seq_one_letter_code
_entity_poly.pdbx_strand_id
1 'polypeptide(L)'
;MIGINTAQAQEVPLLDRGLFFGNPEISGGSLVLMENGFHLQRVRRNHEYMGKKIDDPFDKARPLTDSKRPLNGYFWSEDGKYILYVKDNNGDENMNILL
;
A
#
# COMPACT_ATOMS: atom_id res chain seq x y z
N MET A 1 24.68 -4.19 -56.93
CA MET A 1 23.47 -4.74 -56.29
C MET A 1 23.47 -4.33 -54.83
N ILE A 2 22.66 -3.34 -54.45
CA ILE A 2 22.55 -2.86 -53.06
C ILE A 2 21.39 -3.63 -52.44
N GLY A 3 21.67 -4.53 -51.49
CA GLY A 3 20.66 -5.30 -50.78
C GLY A 3 19.98 -4.45 -49.72
N ILE A 4 18.65 -4.38 -49.77
CA ILE A 4 17.85 -3.73 -48.73
C ILE A 4 17.69 -4.75 -47.59
N ASN A 5 18.28 -4.45 -46.43
CA ASN A 5 18.03 -5.19 -45.20
C ASN A 5 16.76 -4.63 -44.55
N THR A 6 15.66 -5.38 -44.62
CA THR A 6 14.44 -5.09 -43.85
C THR A 6 14.62 -5.61 -42.43
N ALA A 7 14.72 -4.70 -41.46
CA ALA A 7 14.64 -5.08 -40.05
C ALA A 7 13.22 -5.60 -39.75
N GLN A 8 13.09 -6.84 -39.26
CA GLN A 8 11.82 -7.31 -38.72
C GLN A 8 11.52 -6.55 -37.42
N ALA A 9 10.37 -5.89 -37.35
CA ALA A 9 9.90 -5.26 -36.14
C ALA A 9 9.63 -6.35 -35.09
N GLN A 10 10.27 -6.24 -33.91
CA GLN A 10 10.00 -7.10 -32.77
C GLN A 10 8.54 -6.87 -32.34
N GLU A 11 7.75 -7.94 -32.25
CA GLU A 11 6.37 -7.86 -31.76
C GLU A 11 6.39 -7.40 -30.30
N VAL A 12 5.73 -6.27 -30.01
CA VAL A 12 5.68 -5.70 -28.67
C VAL A 12 4.75 -6.56 -27.81
N PRO A 13 5.21 -7.12 -26.68
CA PRO A 13 4.38 -7.95 -25.85
C PRO A 13 3.19 -7.16 -25.31
N LEU A 14 1.98 -7.68 -25.50
CA LEU A 14 0.78 -7.11 -24.91
C LEU A 14 0.79 -7.38 -23.41
N LEU A 15 0.77 -6.30 -22.62
CA LEU A 15 0.66 -6.37 -21.17
C LEU A 15 -0.81 -6.46 -20.76
N ASP A 16 -1.09 -7.27 -19.74
CA ASP A 16 -2.43 -7.37 -19.18
C ASP A 16 -2.84 -6.02 -18.57
N ARG A 17 -4.04 -5.52 -18.92
CA ARG A 17 -4.55 -4.23 -18.44
C ARG A 17 -4.64 -4.17 -16.91
N GLY A 18 -4.88 -5.31 -16.26
CA GLY A 18 -4.98 -5.45 -14.81
C GLY A 18 -3.67 -5.15 -14.10
N LEU A 19 -2.52 -5.22 -14.78
CA LEU A 19 -1.24 -4.79 -14.23
C LEU A 19 -1.19 -3.28 -13.94
N PHE A 20 -1.96 -2.49 -14.68
CA PHE A 20 -1.96 -1.03 -14.55
C PHE A 20 -3.16 -0.49 -13.77
N PHE A 21 -4.31 -1.15 -13.89
CA PHE A 21 -5.59 -0.65 -13.34
C PHE A 21 -6.15 -1.51 -12.20
N GLY A 22 -5.48 -2.61 -11.85
CA GLY A 22 -5.85 -3.43 -10.71
C GLY A 22 -5.45 -2.79 -9.39
N ASN A 23 -6.07 -3.25 -8.30
CA ASN A 23 -5.63 -2.85 -6.96
C ASN A 23 -4.22 -3.38 -6.69
N PRO A 24 -3.26 -2.52 -6.31
CA PRO A 24 -1.91 -2.96 -5.98
C PRO A 24 -1.95 -3.98 -4.83
N GLU A 25 -1.05 -4.96 -4.85
CA GLU A 25 -0.92 -5.89 -3.73
C GLU A 25 -0.48 -5.16 -2.46
N ILE A 26 0.50 -4.27 -2.62
CA ILE A 26 1.09 -3.44 -1.58
C ILE A 26 1.27 -2.03 -2.17
N SER A 27 0.78 -1.01 -1.47
CA SER A 27 0.96 0.39 -1.85
C SER A 27 1.39 1.26 -0.68
N GLY A 28 1.99 2.40 -1.05
CA GLY A 28 2.46 3.42 -0.12
C GLY A 28 3.52 2.94 0.87
N GLY A 29 3.73 3.77 1.88
CA GLY A 29 4.21 3.33 3.18
C GLY A 29 5.19 4.27 3.85
N SER A 30 5.28 4.07 5.16
CA SER A 30 5.87 5.02 6.09
C SER A 30 6.80 4.27 7.02
N LEU A 31 7.88 4.94 7.38
CA LEU A 31 8.84 4.47 8.37
C LEU A 31 8.64 5.28 9.65
N VAL A 32 8.48 4.57 10.77
CA VAL A 32 8.16 5.17 12.07
C VAL A 32 9.09 4.60 13.12
N LEU A 33 9.56 5.47 14.00
CA LEU A 33 10.33 5.07 15.16
C LEU A 33 9.37 4.71 16.30
N MET A 34 9.37 3.44 16.71
CA MET A 34 8.65 2.96 17.88
C MET A 34 9.65 2.58 18.98
N GLU A 35 9.18 2.39 20.22
CA GLU A 35 10.03 1.96 21.35
C GLU A 35 10.82 0.67 21.04
N ASN A 36 10.27 -0.22 20.21
CA ASN A 36 10.86 -1.50 19.84
C ASN A 36 11.56 -1.49 18.46
N GLY A 37 11.86 -0.30 17.91
CA GLY A 37 12.63 -0.09 16.67
C GLY A 37 11.84 0.52 15.50
N PHE A 38 12.46 0.58 14.33
CA PHE A 38 11.80 1.07 13.13
C PHE A 38 10.76 0.09 12.60
N HIS A 39 9.59 0.61 12.27
CA HIS A 39 8.49 -0.14 11.71
C HIS A 39 8.13 0.38 10.34
N LEU A 40 7.79 -0.56 9.45
CA LEU A 40 7.30 -0.27 8.13
C LEU A 40 5.78 -0.43 8.10
N GLN A 41 5.08 0.62 7.73
CA GLN A 41 3.67 0.56 7.45
C GLN A 41 3.41 0.52 5.94
N ARG A 42 2.51 -0.36 5.51
CA ARG A 42 2.08 -0.48 4.11
C ARG A 42 0.57 -0.57 4.03
N VAL A 43 0.05 -0.25 2.86
CA VAL A 43 -1.35 -0.47 2.51
C VAL A 43 -1.45 -1.76 1.71
N ARG A 44 -2.21 -2.75 2.17
CA ARG A 44 -2.53 -3.96 1.37
C ARG A 44 -3.77 -3.71 0.50
N ARG A 45 -4.07 -4.64 -0.42
CA ARG A 45 -5.35 -4.66 -1.14
C ARG A 45 -6.50 -4.33 -0.19
N ASN A 46 -7.37 -3.42 -0.61
CA ASN A 46 -8.52 -2.91 0.15
C ASN A 46 -8.21 -1.87 1.23
N HIS A 47 -7.06 -1.19 1.15
CA HIS A 47 -6.71 -0.05 2.01
C HIS A 47 -6.57 -0.38 3.51
N GLU A 48 -6.20 -1.62 3.81
CA GLU A 48 -5.86 -2.05 5.16
C GLU A 48 -4.42 -1.66 5.49
N TYR A 49 -4.23 -0.99 6.62
CA TYR A 49 -2.89 -0.63 7.10
C TYR A 49 -2.24 -1.78 7.86
N MET A 50 -1.07 -2.18 7.41
CA MET A 50 -0.29 -3.31 7.95
C MET A 50 1.04 -2.82 8.49
N GLY A 51 1.50 -3.37 9.62
CA GLY A 51 2.76 -3.02 10.25
C GLY A 51 3.66 -4.22 10.55
N LYS A 52 4.97 -4.04 10.38
CA LYS A 52 6.03 -4.98 10.81
C LYS A 52 7.29 -4.23 11.24
N LYS A 53 8.24 -4.90 11.89
CA LYS A 53 9.61 -4.38 12.03
C LYS A 53 10.30 -4.30 10.67
N ILE A 54 11.26 -3.39 10.54
CA ILE A 54 11.96 -3.16 9.28
C ILE A 54 12.68 -4.40 8.73
N ASP A 55 13.33 -5.17 9.60
CA ASP A 55 14.12 -6.36 9.24
C ASP A 55 13.30 -7.65 9.17
N ASP A 56 12.03 -7.60 9.61
CA ASP A 56 11.15 -8.76 9.54
C ASP A 56 10.67 -8.99 8.09
N PRO A 57 10.42 -10.23 7.67
CA PRO A 57 9.75 -10.51 6.41
C PRO A 57 8.29 -9.97 6.39
N PHE A 58 7.72 -9.74 5.21
CA PHE A 58 6.40 -9.08 5.08
C PHE A 58 5.22 -9.95 5.53
N ASP A 59 5.39 -11.26 5.55
CA ASP A 59 4.45 -12.23 6.12
C ASP A 59 4.20 -12.04 7.63
N LYS A 60 5.15 -11.44 8.35
CA LYS A 60 4.97 -11.03 9.76
C LYS A 60 4.21 -9.72 9.93
N ALA A 61 3.79 -9.07 8.83
CA ALA A 61 2.99 -7.86 8.93
C ALA A 61 1.61 -8.16 9.53
N ARG A 62 1.21 -7.38 10.51
CA ARG A 62 -0.09 -7.49 11.18
C ARG A 62 -0.99 -6.31 10.83
N PRO A 63 -2.32 -6.49 10.78
CA PRO A 63 -3.24 -5.38 10.63
C PRO A 63 -3.14 -4.46 11.85
N LEU A 64 -3.19 -3.16 11.58
CA LEU A 64 -3.13 -2.09 12.59
C LEU A 64 -4.50 -1.43 12.80
N THR A 65 -5.46 -1.70 11.93
CA THR A 65 -6.81 -1.11 11.94
C THR A 65 -7.86 -2.18 11.69
N ASP A 66 -9.09 -1.97 12.17
CA ASP A 66 -10.20 -2.95 12.09
C ASP A 66 -11.24 -2.63 11.01
N SER A 67 -10.83 -1.96 9.92
CA SER A 67 -11.78 -1.41 8.95
C SER A 67 -12.19 -2.42 7.87
N LYS A 68 -13.51 -2.54 7.65
CA LYS A 68 -14.09 -3.28 6.52
C LYS A 68 -14.12 -2.47 5.21
N ARG A 69 -13.76 -1.19 5.28
CA ARG A 69 -13.82 -0.22 4.18
C ARG A 69 -12.49 0.54 4.07
N PRO A 70 -12.22 1.16 2.92
CA PRO A 70 -11.06 2.01 2.78
C PRO A 70 -10.99 3.14 3.82
N LEU A 71 -9.80 3.33 4.37
CA LEU A 71 -9.49 4.42 5.29
C LEU A 71 -8.92 5.60 4.50
N ASN A 72 -9.40 6.81 4.81
CA ASN A 72 -9.11 8.01 4.03
C ASN A 72 -7.85 8.76 4.48
N GLY A 73 -7.09 8.20 5.41
CA GLY A 73 -5.83 8.75 5.87
C GLY A 73 -5.45 8.19 7.23
N TYR A 74 -4.19 8.38 7.58
CA TYR A 74 -3.67 8.06 8.90
C TYR A 74 -2.48 8.95 9.23
N PHE A 75 -2.16 9.03 10.52
CA PHE A 75 -0.98 9.69 11.05
C PHE A 75 -0.51 8.95 12.30
N TRP A 76 0.79 8.97 12.51
CA TRP A 76 1.39 8.42 13.72
C TRP A 76 1.43 9.48 14.81
N SER A 77 1.25 9.06 16.06
CA SER A 77 1.63 9.89 17.19
C SER A 77 3.14 10.17 17.16
N GLU A 78 3.54 11.30 17.72
CA GLU A 78 4.95 11.73 17.74
C GLU A 78 5.86 10.72 18.45
N ASP A 79 5.35 10.03 19.47
CA ASP A 79 6.05 8.97 20.20
C ASP A 79 6.01 7.58 19.51
N GLY A 80 5.36 7.49 18.33
CA GLY A 80 5.24 6.26 17.55
C GLY A 80 4.40 5.16 18.20
N LYS A 81 3.65 5.45 19.28
CA LYS A 81 2.84 4.45 20.01
C LYS A 81 1.47 4.21 19.42
N TYR A 82 0.89 5.23 18.79
CA TYR A 82 -0.48 5.20 18.32
C TYR A 82 -0.58 5.60 16.85
N ILE A 83 -1.67 5.14 16.22
CA ILE A 83 -2.04 5.53 14.87
C ILE A 83 -3.39 6.15 14.96
N LEU A 84 -3.50 7.37 14.48
CA LEU A 84 -4.77 7.99 14.26
C LEU A 84 -5.16 7.79 12.80
N TYR A 85 -6.40 7.40 12.54
CA TYR A 85 -6.88 7.14 11.19
C TYR A 85 -8.28 7.71 10.99
N VAL A 86 -8.58 8.03 9.73
CA VAL A 86 -9.87 8.62 9.35
C VAL A 86 -10.76 7.52 8.78
N LYS A 87 -11.89 7.27 9.46
CA LYS A 87 -12.83 6.18 9.16
C LYS A 87 -14.25 6.71 9.00
N ASP A 88 -14.91 6.20 7.98
CA ASP A 88 -16.37 6.25 7.82
C ASP A 88 -16.97 4.99 8.45
N ASN A 89 -17.91 5.19 9.37
CA ASN A 89 -18.67 4.10 9.98
C ASN A 89 -19.99 3.92 9.23
N ASN A 90 -20.02 2.95 8.32
CA ASN A 90 -21.18 2.47 7.54
C ASN A 90 -21.38 3.05 6.14
N GLY A 91 -20.45 3.85 5.63
CA GLY A 91 -20.58 4.41 4.28
C GLY A 91 -21.49 5.63 4.23
N ASP A 92 -21.72 6.31 5.36
CA ASP A 92 -22.57 7.50 5.45
C ASP A 92 -21.79 8.80 5.21
N GLU A 93 -20.51 8.68 4.83
CA GLU A 93 -19.56 9.78 4.62
C GLU A 93 -19.33 10.63 5.88
N ASN A 94 -19.74 10.15 7.06
CA ASN A 94 -19.47 10.81 8.32
C ASN A 94 -18.10 10.39 8.86
N MET A 95 -17.13 11.27 8.64
CA MET A 95 -15.72 10.99 8.87
C MET A 95 -15.32 11.21 10.32
N ASN A 96 -14.81 10.17 10.97
CA ASN A 96 -14.33 10.22 12.35
C ASN A 96 -12.83 9.96 12.40
N ILE A 97 -12.14 10.63 13.34
CA ILE A 97 -10.75 10.36 13.68
C ILE A 97 -10.74 9.40 14.86
N LEU A 98 -10.09 8.25 14.69
CA LEU A 98 -10.01 7.17 15.67
C LEU A 98 -8.56 6.81 15.96
N LEU A 99 -8.31 6.26 17.16
CA LEU A 99 -7.02 5.76 17.65
C LEU A 99 -6.93 4.24 17.48
#